data_AF-A0A5N5W889-F1
#
_entry.id   AF-A0A5N5W889-F1
#
_cell.length_a   1.000
_cell.length_b   1.000
_cell.length_c   1.000
_cell.angle_alpha   90.00
_cell.angle_beta   90.00
_cell.angle_gamma   90.00
#
_symmetry.space_group_name_H-M   'P 1'
#
loop_
_entity.id
_entity.type
_entity.pdbx_description
1 polymer ?
#
loop_
_entity_poly.entity_id
_entity_poly.type
_entity_poly.pdbx_seq_one_letter_code
_entity_poly.pdbx_strand_id
1 'polypeptide(L)'
;MFRALGHPVRLGIMKALAERPETCACDFTELFHVTQPTISQHLRVLREAGLVVTRRKGVQICYSVRPEALHRLHEVLTAIQPPRLAAAS
;
A
#
# COMPACT_ATOMS: atom_id res chain seq x y z
N MET A 1 7.34 7.86 2.18
CA MET A 1 6.76 6.51 2.43
C MET A 1 5.87 6.45 3.67
N PHE A 2 6.38 6.64 4.89
CA PHE A 2 5.59 6.52 6.13
C PHE A 2 4.36 7.46 6.20
N ARG A 3 4.49 8.72 5.79
CA ARG A 3 3.35 9.67 5.67
C ARG A 3 2.23 9.14 4.74
N ALA A 4 2.59 8.41 3.69
CA ALA A 4 1.61 7.80 2.80
C ALA A 4 0.94 6.59 3.46
N LEU A 5 1.66 5.78 4.24
CA LEU A 5 1.08 4.64 4.96
C LEU A 5 0.25 5.01 6.19
N GLY A 6 0.47 6.18 6.78
CA GLY A 6 -0.22 6.62 8.00
C GLY A 6 -1.71 6.94 7.85
N HIS A 7 -2.33 6.71 6.69
CA HIS A 7 -3.76 6.92 6.50
C HIS A 7 -4.48 5.59 6.36
N PRO A 8 -5.60 5.38 7.08
CA PRO A 8 -6.25 4.07 7.18
C PRO A 8 -6.66 3.51 5.81
N VAL A 9 -7.27 4.34 4.94
CA VAL A 9 -7.66 3.90 3.59
C VAL A 9 -6.43 3.51 2.74
N ARG A 10 -5.31 4.22 2.86
CA ARG A 10 -4.11 3.92 2.06
C ARG A 10 -3.44 2.64 2.53
N LEU A 11 -3.40 2.42 3.84
CA LEU A 11 -2.94 1.16 4.41
C LEU A 11 -3.86 0.00 4.03
N GLY A 12 -5.19 0.23 4.04
CA GLY A 12 -6.18 -0.74 3.58
C GLY A 12 -5.98 -1.12 2.10
N ILE A 13 -5.76 -0.13 1.22
CA ILE A 13 -5.45 -0.37 -0.20
C ILE A 13 -4.19 -1.23 -0.33
N MET A 14 -3.12 -0.91 0.42
CA MET A 14 -1.88 -1.69 0.40
C MET A 14 -2.10 -3.15 0.81
N LYS A 15 -2.92 -3.38 1.86
CA LYS A 15 -3.30 -4.72 2.30
C LYS A 15 -4.09 -5.47 1.22
N ALA A 16 -5.11 -4.83 0.64
CA ALA A 16 -5.91 -5.41 -0.43
C ALA A 16 -5.06 -5.77 -1.67
N LEU A 17 -4.10 -4.92 -2.03
CA LEU A 17 -3.17 -5.17 -3.13
C LEU A 17 -2.14 -6.28 -2.84
N ALA A 18 -1.80 -6.50 -1.58
CA ALA A 18 -0.92 -7.61 -1.18
C ALA A 18 -1.65 -8.96 -1.29
N GLU A 19 -2.96 -8.98 -1.00
CA GLU A 19 -3.81 -10.17 -1.14
C GLU A 19 -4.21 -10.42 -2.61
N ARG A 20 -4.51 -9.35 -3.35
CA ARG A 20 -4.97 -9.39 -4.74
C ARG A 20 -4.19 -8.38 -5.60
N PRO A 21 -3.06 -8.81 -6.21
CA PRO A 21 -2.33 -7.98 -7.15
C PRO A 21 -3.15 -7.75 -8.44
N GLU A 22 -2.73 -6.75 -9.21
CA GLU A 22 -3.40 -6.29 -10.44
C GLU A 22 -4.87 -5.84 -10.26
N THR A 23 -5.22 -5.26 -9.10
CA THR A 23 -6.58 -4.77 -8.81
C THR A 23 -6.86 -3.39 -9.42
N CYS A 24 -8.08 -3.15 -9.91
CA CYS A 24 -8.48 -1.89 -10.54
C CYS A 24 -8.96 -0.84 -9.53
N ALA A 25 -8.94 0.44 -9.92
CA ALA A 25 -9.37 1.53 -9.05
C ALA A 25 -10.87 1.47 -8.67
N CYS A 26 -11.72 0.92 -9.53
CA CYS A 26 -13.14 0.71 -9.27
C CYS A 26 -13.39 -0.30 -8.14
N ASP A 27 -12.54 -1.31 -8.00
CA ASP A 27 -12.76 -2.36 -7.00
C ASP A 27 -12.56 -1.83 -5.57
N PHE A 28 -11.80 -0.73 -5.41
CA PHE A 28 -11.59 -0.09 -4.12
C PHE A 28 -12.75 0.83 -3.69
N THR A 29 -13.54 1.37 -4.63
CA THR A 29 -14.66 2.25 -4.25
C THR A 29 -15.73 1.49 -3.48
N GLU A 30 -15.99 0.24 -3.89
CA GLU A 30 -16.89 -0.67 -3.19
C GLU A 30 -16.29 -1.10 -1.85
N LEU A 31 -15.01 -1.48 -1.82
CA LEU A 31 -14.34 -1.97 -0.61
C LEU A 31 -14.29 -0.93 0.52
N PHE A 32 -14.06 0.34 0.18
CA PHE A 32 -13.88 1.41 1.17
C PHE A 32 -15.09 2.35 1.31
N HIS A 33 -16.17 2.14 0.55
CA HIS A 33 -17.36 3.00 0.55
C HIS A 33 -17.03 4.49 0.31
N VAL A 34 -16.07 4.75 -0.60
CA VAL A 34 -15.66 6.11 -0.97
C VAL A 34 -15.74 6.32 -2.48
N THR A 35 -15.78 7.59 -2.87
CA THR A 35 -15.90 7.96 -4.29
C THR A 35 -14.64 7.63 -5.09
N GLN A 36 -14.79 7.46 -6.40
CA GLN A 36 -13.67 7.21 -7.31
C GLN A 36 -12.60 8.32 -7.35
N PRO A 37 -12.95 9.62 -7.28
CA PRO A 37 -11.97 10.69 -7.09
C PRO A 37 -11.12 10.51 -5.82
N THR A 38 -11.75 10.11 -4.71
CA THR A 38 -11.05 9.87 -3.43
C THR A 38 -10.07 8.71 -3.54
N ILE A 39 -10.49 7.57 -4.13
CA ILE A 39 -9.59 6.44 -4.40
C ILE A 39 -8.44 6.86 -5.31
N SER A 40 -8.73 7.57 -6.39
CA SER A 40 -7.71 8.01 -7.36
C SER A 40 -6.66 8.90 -6.69
N GLN A 41 -7.09 9.80 -5.79
CA GLN A 41 -6.17 10.61 -5.00
C GLN A 41 -5.30 9.77 -4.06
N HIS A 42 -5.87 8.77 -3.38
CA HIS A 42 -5.12 7.85 -2.53
C HIS A 42 -4.09 7.03 -3.32
N LEU A 43 -4.48 6.47 -4.47
CA LEU A 43 -3.60 5.72 -5.36
C LEU A 43 -2.49 6.59 -5.95
N ARG A 44 -2.79 7.85 -6.28
CA ARG A 44 -1.79 8.83 -6.72
C ARG A 44 -0.74 9.06 -5.64
N VAL A 45 -1.15 9.32 -4.39
CA VAL A 45 -0.23 9.52 -3.25
C VAL A 45 0.62 8.28 -3.01
N LEU A 46 0.04 7.08 -3.08
CA LEU A 46 0.79 5.83 -2.93
C LEU A 46 1.81 5.63 -4.06
N ARG A 47 1.45 5.96 -5.29
CA ARG A 47 2.33 5.87 -6.46
C ARG A 47 3.49 6.86 -6.37
N GLU A 48 3.21 8.12 -6.03
CA GLU A 48 4.23 9.16 -5.84
C GLU A 48 5.17 8.82 -4.66
N ALA A 49 4.66 8.16 -3.63
CA ALA A 49 5.47 7.64 -2.53
C ALA A 49 6.30 6.39 -2.89
N GLY A 50 6.17 5.88 -4.12
CA GLY A 50 6.87 4.69 -4.61
C GLY A 50 6.38 3.38 -4.01
N LEU A 51 5.16 3.34 -3.43
CA LEU A 51 4.62 2.16 -2.74
C LEU A 51 3.89 1.19 -3.67
N VAL A 52 3.35 1.69 -4.79
CA VAL A 52 2.61 0.90 -5.76
C VAL A 52 3.15 1.10 -7.18
N VAL A 53 2.91 0.11 -8.01
CA VAL A 53 3.12 0.16 -9.46
C VAL A 53 1.80 0.04 -10.19
N THR A 54 1.77 0.51 -11.44
CA THR A 54 0.60 0.45 -12.29
C THR A 54 0.91 -0.30 -13.57
N ARG A 55 -0.03 -1.12 -14.02
CA ARG A 55 0.01 -1.78 -15.33
C ARG A 55 -1.29 -1.51 -16.06
N ARG A 56 -1.20 -1.22 -17.36
CA ARG A 56 -2.38 -1.05 -18.21
C ARG A 56 -2.84 -2.42 -18.71
N LYS A 57 -4.10 -2.78 -18.45
CA LYS A 57 -4.75 -4.02 -18.92
C LYS A 57 -5.95 -3.61 -19.78
N GLY A 58 -5.72 -3.50 -21.08
CA GLY A 58 -6.69 -2.93 -22.03
C GLY A 58 -6.96 -1.46 -21.75
N VAL A 59 -8.22 -1.13 -21.41
CA VAL A 59 -8.65 0.24 -21.07
C VAL A 59 -8.47 0.57 -19.58
N GLN A 60 -8.26 -0.42 -18.73
CA GLN A 60 -8.17 -0.25 -17.28
C GLN A 60 -6.71 -0.14 -16.81
N ILE A 61 -6.52 0.56 -15.69
CA ILE A 61 -5.25 0.65 -14.97
C ILE A 61 -5.35 -0.21 -13.72
N CYS A 62 -4.52 -1.25 -13.66
CA CYS A 62 -4.38 -2.16 -12.54
C CYS A 62 -3.22 -1.71 -11.65
N TYR A 63 -3.38 -1.85 -10.34
CA TYR A 63 -2.38 -1.48 -9.33
C TYR A 63 -1.80 -2.73 -8.67
N SER A 64 -0.56 -2.65 -8.20
CA SER A 64 0.09 -3.69 -7.39
C SER A 64 1.05 -3.06 -6.40
N VAL A 65 1.29 -3.72 -5.27
CA VAL A 65 2.34 -3.28 -4.35
C VAL A 65 3.70 -3.38 -5.04
N ARG A 66 4.55 -2.38 -4.82
CA ARG A 66 5.95 -2.43 -5.25
C ARG A 66 6.76 -3.30 -4.26
N PRO A 67 7.30 -4.46 -4.66
CA PRO A 67 8.03 -5.35 -3.74
C PRO A 67 9.24 -4.68 -3.09
N GLU A 68 9.97 -3.83 -3.82
CA GLU A 68 11.14 -3.12 -3.31
C GLU A 68 10.76 -2.10 -2.22
N ALA A 69 9.52 -1.59 -2.24
CA ALA A 69 9.04 -0.67 -1.21
C ALA A 69 8.79 -1.40 0.11
N LEU A 70 8.30 -2.64 0.06
CA LEU A 70 8.13 -3.47 1.25
C LEU A 70 9.48 -3.89 1.85
N HIS A 71 10.48 -4.22 1.02
CA HIS A 71 11.83 -4.50 1.51
C HIS A 71 12.41 -3.32 2.29
N ARG A 72 12.35 -2.10 1.74
CA ARG A 72 12.83 -0.90 2.44
C ARG A 72 12.06 -0.63 3.74
N LEU A 73 10.76 -0.89 3.78
CA LEU A 73 9.98 -0.78 5.02
C LEU A 73 10.44 -1.77 6.07
N HIS A 74 10.64 -3.02 5.66
CA HIS A 74 11.12 -4.08 6.53
C HIS A 74 12.49 -3.70 7.14
N GLU A 75 13.44 -3.27 6.31
CA GLU A 75 14.77 -2.84 6.77
C GLU A 75 14.69 -1.72 7.82
N VAL A 76 13.90 -0.67 7.56
CA VAL A 76 13.75 0.44 8.51
C VAL A 76 13.11 -0.02 9.81
N LEU A 77 12.07 -0.85 9.75
CA LEU A 77 11.39 -1.37 10.94
C LEU A 77 12.31 -2.26 11.78
N THR A 78 13.11 -3.10 11.13
CA THR A 78 14.10 -3.95 11.80
C THR A 78 15.23 -3.13 12.41
N ALA A 79 15.66 -2.04 11.76
CA ALA A 79 16.73 -1.17 12.27
C ALA A 79 16.38 -0.44 13.57
N ILE A 80 15.09 -0.16 13.80
CA ILE A 80 14.60 0.49 15.03
C ILE A 80 14.02 -0.52 16.04
N GLN A 81 14.06 -1.80 15.73
CA GLN A 81 13.55 -2.84 16.61
C GLN A 81 14.47 -2.91 17.84
N PRO A 82 13.95 -2.68 19.06
CA PRO A 82 14.78 -2.82 20.25
C PRO A 82 15.27 -4.27 20.34
N PRO A 83 16.45 -4.51 20.97
CA PRO A 83 16.85 -5.87 21.28
C PRO A 83 15.69 -6.56 21.97
N ARG A 84 15.33 -7.76 21.48
CA ARG A 84 14.22 -8.54 22.03
C ARG A 84 14.46 -8.60 23.54
N LEU A 85 13.58 -7.96 24.33
CA LEU A 85 13.64 -8.05 25.78
C LEU A 85 13.72 -9.53 26.08
N ALA A 86 14.89 -9.97 26.56
CA ALA A 86 15.08 -11.35 26.96
C ALA A 86 13.93 -11.62 27.93
N ALA A 87 13.06 -12.56 27.57
CA ALA A 87 11.95 -12.95 28.43
C ALA A 87 12.59 -13.31 29.78
N ALA A 88 12.33 -12.47 30.79
CA ALA A 88 12.75 -12.74 32.15
C ALA A 88 12.17 -14.11 32.51
N SER A 89 13.08 -15.04 32.77
CA SER A 89 12.78 -16.40 33.20
C SER A 89 12.19 -16.39 34.60
#